data_AF-A0A8J7CSB7-F1
#
_entry.id   AF-A0A8J7CSB7-F1
#
_cell.length_a   1.000
_cell.length_b   1.000
_cell.length_c   1.000
_cell.angle_alpha   90.00
_cell.angle_beta   90.00
_cell.angle_gamma   90.00
#
_symmetry.space_group_name_H-M   'P 1'
#
loop_
_entity.id
_entity.type
_entity.pdbx_description
1 polymer ?
#
loop_
_entity_poly.entity_id
_entity_poly.type
_entity_poly.pdbx_seq_one_letter_code
_entity_poly.pdbx_strand_id
1 'polypeptide(L)' 'MRTLSISRILLYLFLTAAALLYLLPIYVMLVTSLKPFDQVSLESMWNLPDAVSFSGYQIAF' A
#
# COMPACT_ATOMS: atom_id res chain seq x y z
N MET A 1 -11.27 -35.24 12.81
CA MET A 1 -10.51 -34.01 13.14
C MET A 1 -9.64 -33.67 11.94
N ARG A 2 -9.89 -32.56 11.22
CA ARG A 2 -9.07 -32.13 10.07
C ARG A 2 -7.74 -31.60 10.61
N THR A 3 -6.67 -32.37 10.47
CA THR A 3 -5.32 -31.91 10.85
C THR A 3 -4.90 -30.78 9.89
N LEU A 4 -4.50 -29.64 10.45
CA LEU A 4 -3.94 -28.54 9.66
C LEU A 4 -2.56 -28.98 9.16
N SER A 5 -2.44 -29.13 7.83
CA SER A 5 -1.15 -29.46 7.21
C SER A 5 -0.24 -28.24 7.24
N ILE A 6 0.94 -28.39 7.85
CA ILE A 6 1.99 -27.36 7.92
C ILE A 6 2.32 -26.81 6.53
N SER A 7 2.35 -27.67 5.51
CA SER A 7 2.60 -27.26 4.12
C SER A 7 1.57 -26.25 3.61
N ARG A 8 0.30 -26.39 3.99
CA ARG A 8 -0.75 -25.43 3.61
C ARG A 8 -0.58 -24.09 4.31
N ILE A 9 -0.16 -24.11 5.58
CA ILE A 9 0.13 -22.88 6.34
C ILE A 9 1.29 -22.11 5.68
N LEU A 10 2.39 -22.80 5.35
CA LEU A 10 3.54 -22.18 4.68
C LEU A 10 3.17 -21.64 3.30
N LEU A 11 2.38 -22.39 2.53
CA LEU A 11 1.89 -21.95 1.23
C LEU A 11 1.05 -20.68 1.34
N TYR A 12 0.09 -20.64 2.28
CA TYR A 12 -0.74 -19.44 2.44
C TYR A 12 0.06 -18.25 2.96
N LEU A 13 1.01 -18.44 3.88
CA LEU A 13 1.91 -17.37 4.30
C LEU A 13 2.72 -16.81 3.12
N PHE A 14 3.27 -17.68 2.27
CA PHE A 14 3.99 -17.27 1.08
C PHE A 14 3.09 -16.51 0.09
N LEU A 15 1.89 -17.03 -0.19
CA LEU A 15 0.93 -16.36 -1.07
C LEU A 15 0.49 -15.01 -0.51
N THR A 16 0.26 -14.90 0.79
CA THR A 16 -0.08 -13.62 1.43
C THR A 16 1.08 -12.64 1.33
N ALA A 17 2.32 -13.06 1.59
CA ALA A 17 3.49 -12.21 1.43
C ALA A 17 3.64 -11.73 -0.03
N ALA A 18 3.49 -12.63 -1.00
CA ALA A 18 3.51 -12.29 -2.42
C ALA A 18 2.39 -11.30 -2.80
N ALA A 19 1.17 -11.50 -2.28
CA ALA A 19 0.07 -10.58 -2.50
C ALA A 19 0.35 -9.18 -1.90
N LEU A 20 0.91 -9.11 -0.70
CA LEU A 20 1.30 -7.83 -0.07
C LEU A 20 2.38 -7.11 -0.89
N LEU A 21 3.40 -7.84 -1.36
CA LEU A 21 4.44 -7.29 -2.24
C LEU A 21 3.87 -6.76 -3.55
N TYR A 22 2.93 -7.51 -4.15
CA TYR A 22 2.22 -7.10 -5.35
C TYR A 22 1.39 -5.81 -5.15
N LEU A 23 0.86 -5.59 -3.95
CA LEU A 23 0.06 -4.42 -3.61
C LEU A 23 0.88 -3.17 -3.24
N LEU A 24 2.19 -3.27 -3.02
CA LEU A 24 3.06 -2.12 -2.70
C LEU A 24 2.91 -0.93 -3.66
N PRO A 25 2.95 -1.08 -5.01
CA PRO A 25 2.78 0.05 -5.91
C PRO A 25 1.40 0.72 -5.78
N ILE A 26 0.35 -0.07 -5.53
CA ILE A 26 -1.01 0.46 -5.32
C ILE A 26 -1.07 1.25 -4.01
N TYR A 27 -0.47 0.72 -2.94
CA TYR A 27 -0.35 1.42 -1.67
C TYR A 27 0.34 2.79 -1.83
N VAL A 28 1.50 2.82 -2.48
CA VAL A 28 2.25 4.08 -2.70
C VAL A 28 1.44 5.06 -3.56
N MET A 29 0.77 4.59 -4.61
CA MET A 29 -0.09 5.45 -5.43
C MET A 29 -1.22 6.08 -4.62
N LEU A 30 -1.94 5.29 -3.82
CA LEU A 30 -3.07 5.77 -3.02
C LEU A 30 -2.63 6.77 -1.95
N VAL A 31 -1.53 6.46 -1.25
CA VAL A 31 -0.96 7.35 -0.24
C VAL A 31 -0.48 8.66 -0.85
N THR A 32 0.19 8.59 -2.00
CA THR A 32 0.72 9.79 -2.68
C THR A 32 -0.42 10.64 -3.25
N SER A 33 -1.49 10.05 -3.78
CA SER A 33 -2.61 10.80 -4.36
C SER A 33 -3.42 11.60 -3.34
N LEU A 34 -3.38 11.19 -2.07
CA LEU A 34 -4.04 11.85 -0.96
C LEU A 34 -3.12 12.82 -0.20
N LYS A 35 -1.86 12.95 -0.61
CA LYS A 35 -0.87 13.77 0.08
C LYS A 35 -0.93 15.23 -0.40
N PRO A 36 -0.73 16.23 0.48
CA PRO A 36 -0.58 17.60 0.02
C PRO A 36 0.77 17.78 -0.72
N PHE A 37 0.83 18.73 -1.66
CA PHE A 37 1.93 18.85 -2.61
C PHE A 37 3.31 19.14 -1.99
N ASP A 38 3.33 19.83 -0.86
CA ASP A 38 4.54 20.12 -0.07
C ASP A 38 5.18 18.87 0.55
N GLN A 39 4.40 17.79 0.68
CA GLN A 39 4.83 16.51 1.24
C GLN A 39 5.12 15.45 0.16
N VAL A 40 4.90 15.73 -1.13
CA VAL A 40 5.19 14.77 -2.21
C VAL A 40 6.68 14.81 -2.53
N SER A 41 7.44 13.83 -2.03
CA SER A 41 8.86 13.67 -2.31
C SER A 41 9.26 12.19 -2.42
N LEU A 42 10.39 11.91 -3.06
CA LEU A 42 10.90 10.53 -3.22
C LEU A 42 11.15 9.88 -1.85
N GLU A 43 11.65 10.64 -0.90
CA GLU A 43 11.97 10.18 0.46
C GLU A 43 10.71 9.84 1.27
N SER A 44 9.57 10.48 0.97
CA SER A 44 8.36 10.39 1.77
C SER A 44 7.22 9.61 1.10
N MET A 45 7.47 8.98 -0.06
CA MET A 45 6.46 8.22 -0.81
C MET A 45 5.88 7.03 -0.03
N TRP A 46 6.65 6.50 0.92
CA TRP A 46 6.25 5.36 1.75
C TRP A 46 5.56 5.78 3.05
N ASN A 47 5.65 7.05 3.40
CA ASN A 47 5.04 7.60 4.60
C ASN A 47 3.56 7.88 4.35
N LEU A 48 2.73 7.56 5.34
CA LEU A 48 1.33 8.00 5.35
C LEU A 48 1.24 9.53 5.28
N PRO A 49 0.16 10.09 4.71
CA PRO A 49 0.01 11.54 4.62
C PRO A 49 -0.26 12.12 6.01
N ASP A 50 0.38 13.25 6.36
CA ASP A 50 0.12 13.91 7.64
C ASP A 50 -1.30 14.50 7.71
N ALA A 51 -1.85 14.85 6.54
CA ALA A 51 -3.23 15.26 6.34
C ALA A 51 -3.72 14.76 4.98
N VAL A 52 -4.98 14.32 4.92
CA VAL A 52 -5.62 13.95 3.65
C VAL A 52 -5.93 15.22 2.86
N SER A 53 -5.40 15.33 1.64
CA SER A 53 -5.62 16.43 0.72
C SER A 53 -6.21 15.96 -0.60
N PHE A 54 -7.17 16.74 -1.12
CA PHE A 54 -7.73 16.56 -2.47
C PHE A 54 -7.26 17.65 -3.44
N SER A 55 -6.29 18.49 -3.04
CA SER A 55 -5.76 19.56 -3.88
C SER A 55 -5.24 19.06 -5.23
N GLY A 56 -4.68 17.85 -5.27
CA GLY A 56 -4.26 17.19 -6.52
C GLY A 56 -5.39 17.02 -7.53
N TYR A 57 -6.56 16.58 -7.05
CA TYR A 57 -7.73 16.38 -7.88
C TYR A 57 -8.36 17.70 -8.33
N GLN A 58 -8.35 18.73 -7.45
CA GLN A 58 -8.85 20.07 -7.79
C GLN A 58 -8.02 20.76 -8.89
N ILE A 59 -6.74 20.41 -9.05
CA ILE A 59 -5.91 20.93 -10.14
C ILE A 59 -6.13 20.15 -11.44
N ALA A 60 -6.42 18.85 -11.34
CA ALA A 60 -6.55 17.96 -12.48
C ALA A 60 -7.89 18.08 -13.25
N PHE A 61 -8.95 18.55 -12.58
CA PHE A 61 -10.32 18.64 -13.11
C PHE A 61 -10.89 20.04 -12.94
#